data_AF-A0A0J9VD84-F1
#
_entry.id   AF-A0A0J9VD84-F1
#
_cell.length_a   1.000
_cell.length_b   1.000
_cell.length_c   1.000
_cell.angle_alpha   90.00
_cell.angle_beta   90.00
_cell.angle_gamma   90.00
#
_symmetry.space_group_name_H-M   'P 1'
#
loop_
_entity.id
_entity.type
_entity.pdbx_description
1 polymer ?
#
loop_
_entity_poly.entity_id
_entity_poly.type
_entity_poly.pdbx_seq_one_letter_code
_entity_poly.pdbx_strand_id
1 'polypeptide(L)'
;MVSPDLEYYEDQNDKNQISELLKELSLYKFYEKIDKEFNKKYVITNCEVCNEKIKVIGNPELQLRKLCIEVCNFILDDENNKYFSNDQSYNSSCNRMRFRLYDHVMKNNVSPDNIKNFYQALESISKRDKSKSSDCPIVNFNVNKDEFINFKYLYEFLFNYMDIRHKISEERNPNTQLYCKYIKIFFQFYNKIKDSCPPRSTIKYCTALEELRNKFITHGEITNVYNKCKYEKTPCKEGTDVSNDIPCLKDKGNGFTTQKSGEDPRSLLRSRMNKRKNMLEHVYENNYDHLGNISKDEVPNSDSRDYNVLYQSDKNI
;
A
#
# COMPACT_ATOMS: atom_id res chain seq x y z
N MET A 1 -12.12 13.41 -4.87
CA MET A 1 -10.70 13.27 -4.50
C MET A 1 -10.61 12.25 -3.37
N VAL A 2 -9.93 11.13 -3.60
CA VAL A 2 -9.78 10.07 -2.59
C VAL A 2 -8.83 10.57 -1.50
N SER A 3 -9.21 10.42 -0.24
CA SER A 3 -8.35 10.83 0.88
C SER A 3 -7.70 9.60 1.53
N PRO A 4 -6.38 9.65 1.79
CA PRO A 4 -5.71 8.72 2.68
C PRO A 4 -6.42 8.63 4.02
N ASP A 5 -6.56 7.41 4.50
CA ASP A 5 -7.03 7.11 5.84
C ASP A 5 -5.80 6.99 6.76
N LEU A 6 -5.70 7.91 7.73
CA LEU A 6 -4.52 8.10 8.57
C LEU A 6 -4.96 8.21 10.04
N GLU A 7 -5.87 7.35 10.51
CA GLU A 7 -6.35 7.41 11.90
C GLU A 7 -5.25 7.10 12.93
N TYR A 8 -4.16 6.44 12.52
CA TYR A 8 -3.00 6.21 13.38
C TYR A 8 -2.13 7.46 13.64
N TYR A 9 -2.48 8.61 13.04
CA TYR A 9 -1.86 9.90 13.34
C TYR A 9 -2.50 10.57 14.55
N GLU A 10 -1.67 10.95 15.53
CA GLU A 10 -2.12 11.66 16.73
C GLU A 10 -2.20 13.18 16.50
N ASP A 11 -1.26 13.76 15.75
CA ASP A 11 -1.25 15.19 15.41
C ASP A 11 -2.08 15.48 14.14
N GLN A 12 -3.11 16.31 14.28
CA GLN A 12 -4.05 16.60 13.19
C GLN A 12 -3.44 17.46 12.07
N ASN A 13 -2.49 18.34 12.40
CA ASN A 13 -1.83 19.18 11.40
C ASN A 13 -0.92 18.32 10.51
N ASP A 14 -0.18 17.41 11.12
CA ASP A 14 0.64 16.41 10.43
C ASP A 14 -0.20 15.51 9.56
N LYS A 15 -1.33 15.02 10.10
CA LYS A 15 -2.29 14.22 9.34
C LYS A 15 -2.76 14.94 8.07
N ASN A 16 -3.12 16.21 8.17
CA ASN A 16 -3.59 17.00 7.03
C ASN A 16 -2.48 17.19 5.98
N GLN A 17 -1.27 17.58 6.41
CA GLN A 17 -0.14 17.81 5.49
C GLN A 17 0.29 16.53 4.77
N ILE A 18 0.39 15.42 5.51
CA ILE A 18 0.71 14.12 4.93
C ILE A 18 -0.40 13.63 4.01
N SER A 19 -1.68 13.81 4.40
CA SER A 19 -2.81 13.44 3.55
C SER A 19 -2.73 14.13 2.18
N GLU A 20 -2.52 15.44 2.12
CA GLU A 20 -2.38 16.15 0.84
C GLU A 20 -1.16 15.67 0.05
N LEU A 21 -0.05 15.40 0.73
CA LEU A 21 1.16 14.88 0.08
C LEU A 21 0.94 13.49 -0.54
N LEU A 22 0.27 12.59 0.17
CA LEU A 22 0.04 11.22 -0.28
C LEU A 22 -0.93 11.16 -1.47
N LYS A 23 -1.91 12.07 -1.57
CA LYS A 23 -2.83 12.15 -2.73
C LYS A 23 -2.11 12.32 -4.06
N GLU A 24 -0.90 12.88 -4.05
CA GLU A 24 -0.06 13.04 -5.23
C GLU A 24 0.70 11.78 -5.66
N LEU A 25 0.69 10.73 -4.84
CA LEU A 25 1.35 9.45 -5.13
C LEU A 25 0.52 8.57 -6.07
N SER A 26 1.19 7.61 -6.70
CA SER A 26 0.62 6.76 -7.75
C SER A 26 -0.57 5.94 -7.24
N LEU A 27 -0.50 5.45 -5.98
CA LEU A 27 -1.57 4.67 -5.38
C LEU A 27 -2.88 5.45 -5.28
N TYR A 28 -2.87 6.67 -4.73
CA TYR A 28 -4.09 7.46 -4.54
C TYR A 28 -4.61 8.03 -5.87
N LYS A 29 -3.71 8.38 -6.80
CA LYS A 29 -4.09 8.69 -8.19
C LYS A 29 -4.76 7.50 -8.88
N PHE A 30 -4.30 6.28 -8.62
CA PHE A 30 -4.92 5.05 -9.12
C PHE A 30 -6.29 4.81 -8.47
N TYR A 31 -6.39 4.93 -7.14
CA TYR A 31 -7.68 4.80 -6.43
C TYR A 31 -8.71 5.82 -6.91
N GLU A 32 -8.32 7.07 -7.17
CA GLU A 32 -9.24 8.05 -7.73
C GLU A 32 -9.75 7.65 -9.13
N LYS A 33 -8.88 7.09 -9.97
CA LYS A 33 -9.29 6.58 -11.28
C LYS A 33 -10.26 5.42 -11.15
N ILE A 34 -9.94 4.41 -10.35
CA ILE A 34 -10.81 3.24 -10.13
C ILE A 34 -12.16 3.65 -9.55
N ASP A 35 -12.18 4.55 -8.56
CA ASP A 35 -13.44 5.03 -7.97
C ASP A 35 -14.30 5.75 -9.01
N LYS A 36 -13.71 6.54 -9.91
CA LYS A 36 -14.45 7.17 -11.01
C LYS A 36 -15.05 6.11 -11.96
N GLU A 37 -14.27 5.09 -12.28
CA GLU A 37 -14.70 3.99 -13.15
C GLU A 37 -15.83 3.16 -12.53
N PHE A 38 -15.76 2.81 -11.24
CA PHE A 38 -16.87 2.14 -10.53
C PHE A 38 -18.15 2.97 -10.56
N ASN A 39 -18.05 4.29 -10.39
CA ASN A 39 -19.22 5.17 -10.33
C ASN A 39 -19.83 5.48 -11.71
N LYS A 40 -19.27 4.99 -12.83
CA LYS A 40 -19.86 5.19 -14.14
C LYS A 40 -21.19 4.43 -14.23
N LYS A 41 -22.26 5.16 -14.54
CA LYS A 41 -23.60 4.58 -14.67
C LYS A 41 -23.80 4.06 -16.09
N TYR A 42 -23.82 2.73 -16.22
CA TYR A 42 -24.29 2.04 -17.40
C TYR A 42 -25.54 1.24 -17.05
N VAL A 43 -26.51 1.17 -17.95
CA VAL A 43 -27.65 0.26 -17.83
C VAL A 43 -27.29 -1.01 -18.60
N ILE A 44 -26.47 -1.86 -18.00
CA ILE A 44 -26.16 -3.19 -18.54
C ILE A 44 -27.06 -4.20 -17.84
N THR A 45 -27.88 -4.90 -18.61
CA THR A 45 -28.87 -5.89 -18.13
C THR A 45 -28.24 -7.08 -17.41
N ASN A 46 -26.95 -7.35 -17.64
CA ASN A 46 -26.27 -8.54 -17.12
C ASN A 46 -25.87 -8.49 -15.63
N CYS A 47 -26.16 -7.39 -14.93
CA CYS A 47 -25.83 -7.21 -13.51
C CYS A 47 -26.95 -7.66 -12.54
N GLU A 48 -28.02 -8.28 -13.05
CA GLU A 48 -29.16 -8.77 -12.26
C GLU A 48 -28.76 -9.76 -11.15
N VAL A 49 -27.68 -10.52 -11.33
CA VAL A 49 -27.15 -11.46 -10.33
C VAL A 49 -26.80 -10.77 -8.99
N CYS A 50 -26.45 -9.48 -9.02
CA CYS A 50 -26.25 -8.69 -7.80
C CYS A 50 -27.55 -8.53 -7.00
N ASN A 51 -28.69 -8.36 -7.68
CA ASN A 51 -30.00 -8.26 -7.04
C ASN A 51 -30.44 -9.59 -6.43
N GLU A 52 -30.14 -10.70 -7.12
CA GLU A 52 -30.51 -12.06 -6.69
C GLU A 52 -29.71 -12.53 -5.47
N LYS A 53 -28.39 -12.30 -5.46
CA LYS A 53 -27.52 -12.83 -4.40
C LYS A 53 -27.48 -11.96 -3.14
N ILE A 54 -27.60 -10.64 -3.27
CA ILE A 54 -27.49 -9.73 -2.12
C ILE A 54 -28.87 -9.48 -1.54
N LYS A 55 -29.14 -10.01 -0.34
CA LYS A 55 -30.42 -9.81 0.35
C LYS A 55 -30.45 -8.42 0.98
N VAL A 56 -31.37 -7.56 0.53
CA VAL A 56 -31.53 -6.21 1.09
C VAL A 56 -32.48 -6.26 2.27
N ILE A 57 -31.93 -6.04 3.46
CA ILE A 57 -32.67 -6.01 4.73
C ILE A 57 -32.59 -4.61 5.34
N GLY A 58 -31.55 -3.83 5.02
CA GLY A 58 -31.42 -2.44 5.40
C GLY A 58 -30.56 -1.63 4.43
N ASN A 59 -30.20 -0.42 4.87
CA ASN A 59 -29.40 0.52 4.08
C ASN A 59 -27.97 0.02 3.77
N PRO A 60 -27.23 -0.63 4.69
CA PRO A 60 -25.90 -1.17 4.37
C PRO A 60 -25.93 -2.17 3.21
N GLU A 61 -26.94 -3.04 3.15
CA GLU A 61 -27.11 -4.01 2.07
C GLU A 61 -27.50 -3.34 0.75
N LEU A 62 -28.30 -2.26 0.80
CA LEU A 62 -28.63 -1.45 -0.37
C LEU A 62 -27.37 -0.81 -0.97
N GLN A 63 -26.48 -0.28 -0.12
CA GLN A 63 -25.20 0.30 -0.54
C GLN A 63 -24.28 -0.78 -1.14
N LEU A 64 -24.21 -1.97 -0.54
CA LEU A 64 -23.42 -3.08 -1.07
C LEU A 64 -23.95 -3.59 -2.42
N ARG A 65 -25.27 -3.68 -2.58
CA ARG A 65 -25.90 -4.03 -3.87
C ARG A 65 -25.60 -2.99 -4.94
N LYS A 66 -25.69 -1.71 -4.60
CA LYS A 66 -25.35 -0.62 -5.53
C LYS A 66 -23.88 -0.73 -5.97
N LEU A 67 -22.96 -0.93 -5.03
CA LEU A 67 -21.55 -1.17 -5.33
C LEU A 67 -21.37 -2.41 -6.24
N CYS A 68 -22.13 -3.49 -6.03
CA CYS A 68 -22.06 -4.68 -6.87
C CYS A 68 -22.41 -4.38 -8.32
N ILE A 69 -23.48 -3.59 -8.55
CA ILE A 69 -23.92 -3.20 -9.89
C ILE A 69 -22.88 -2.29 -10.55
N GLU A 70 -22.34 -1.31 -9.81
CA GLU A 70 -21.26 -0.42 -10.23
C GLU A 70 -20.01 -1.20 -10.69
N VAL A 71 -19.58 -2.17 -9.88
CA VAL A 71 -18.41 -3.01 -10.19
C VAL A 71 -18.71 -4.02 -11.30
N CYS A 72 -19.93 -4.53 -11.39
CA CYS A 72 -20.38 -5.37 -12.51
C CYS A 72 -20.25 -4.64 -13.85
N ASN A 73 -20.73 -3.39 -13.91
CA ASN A 73 -20.58 -2.56 -15.10
C ASN A 73 -19.11 -2.35 -15.45
N PHE A 74 -18.27 -2.08 -14.45
CA PHE A 74 -16.83 -1.94 -14.62
C PHE A 74 -16.18 -3.20 -15.21
N ILE A 75 -16.55 -4.39 -14.73
CA ILE A 75 -16.03 -5.68 -15.23
C ILE A 75 -16.45 -5.92 -16.69
N LEU A 76 -17.69 -5.58 -17.04
CA LEU A 76 -18.26 -5.84 -18.36
C LEU A 76 -17.84 -4.82 -19.42
N ASP A 77 -17.20 -3.72 -19.03
CA ASP A 77 -16.68 -2.70 -19.94
C ASP A 77 -15.25 -3.04 -20.39
N ASP A 78 -15.08 -3.31 -21.69
CA ASP A 78 -13.80 -3.69 -22.26
C ASP A 78 -12.75 -2.57 -22.23
N GLU A 79 -13.16 -1.29 -22.11
CA GLU A 79 -12.22 -0.18 -21.91
C GLU A 79 -11.45 -0.31 -20.58
N ASN A 80 -11.97 -1.11 -19.64
CA ASN A 80 -11.40 -1.36 -18.33
C ASN A 80 -10.46 -2.58 -18.28
N ASN A 81 -10.25 -3.29 -19.39
CA ASN A 81 -9.36 -4.48 -19.46
C ASN A 81 -7.95 -4.21 -18.93
N LYS A 82 -7.45 -2.98 -19.11
CA LYS A 82 -6.16 -2.50 -18.59
C LYS A 82 -6.02 -2.58 -17.06
N TYR A 83 -7.12 -2.68 -16.31
CA TYR A 83 -7.09 -2.82 -14.86
C TYR A 83 -7.04 -4.28 -14.40
N PHE A 84 -7.35 -5.22 -15.29
CA PHE A 84 -7.33 -6.65 -15.06
C PHE A 84 -6.04 -7.31 -15.56
N SER A 85 -5.13 -6.56 -16.16
CA SER A 85 -3.82 -7.08 -16.57
C SER A 85 -3.03 -7.54 -15.34
N ASN A 86 -2.62 -8.81 -15.37
CA ASN A 86 -1.74 -9.42 -14.40
C ASN A 86 -0.32 -9.39 -14.96
N ASP A 87 0.36 -8.25 -14.84
CA ASP A 87 1.79 -8.38 -14.58
C ASP A 87 1.88 -9.16 -13.25
N GLN A 88 2.80 -10.12 -13.13
CA GLN A 88 2.95 -10.96 -11.92
C GLN A 88 3.31 -10.15 -10.65
N SER A 89 3.20 -8.83 -10.75
CA SER A 89 3.54 -7.87 -9.74
C SER A 89 2.49 -7.69 -8.68
N TYR A 90 3.00 -7.58 -7.46
CA TYR A 90 2.24 -7.01 -6.36
C TYR A 90 1.72 -5.61 -6.72
N ASN A 91 2.47 -4.87 -7.55
CA ASN A 91 2.06 -3.58 -8.09
C ASN A 91 1.05 -3.66 -9.24
N SER A 92 0.54 -4.85 -9.57
CA SER A 92 -0.42 -4.97 -10.64
C SER A 92 -1.63 -4.08 -10.41
N SER A 93 -2.15 -3.54 -11.51
CA SER A 93 -3.43 -2.82 -11.49
C SER A 93 -4.52 -3.68 -10.84
N CYS A 94 -4.47 -4.99 -11.08
CA CYS A 94 -5.39 -5.97 -10.49
C CYS A 94 -5.37 -5.96 -8.96
N ASN A 95 -4.19 -6.08 -8.34
CA ASN A 95 -4.06 -6.14 -6.88
C ASN A 95 -4.54 -4.84 -6.23
N ARG A 96 -4.13 -3.69 -6.78
CA ARG A 96 -4.58 -2.37 -6.30
C ARG A 96 -6.09 -2.18 -6.45
N MET A 97 -6.67 -2.62 -7.55
CA MET A 97 -8.11 -2.56 -7.77
C MET A 97 -8.88 -3.46 -6.79
N ARG A 98 -8.45 -4.72 -6.60
CA ARG A 98 -9.05 -5.65 -5.64
C ARG A 98 -8.99 -5.11 -4.22
N PHE A 99 -7.84 -4.54 -3.83
CA PHE A 99 -7.68 -3.88 -2.55
C PHE A 99 -8.64 -2.71 -2.39
N ARG A 100 -8.74 -1.85 -3.43
CA ARG A 100 -9.65 -0.70 -3.43
C ARG A 100 -11.12 -1.11 -3.31
N LEU A 101 -11.51 -2.16 -4.03
CA LEU A 101 -12.85 -2.74 -3.94
C LEU A 101 -13.16 -3.21 -2.51
N TYR A 102 -12.22 -3.92 -1.88
CA TYR A 102 -12.40 -4.39 -0.51
C TYR A 102 -12.53 -3.24 0.50
N ASP A 103 -11.77 -2.14 0.34
CA ASP A 103 -11.91 -0.93 1.17
C ASP A 103 -13.32 -0.33 1.07
N HIS A 104 -13.95 -0.36 -0.11
CA HIS A 104 -15.36 0.06 -0.23
C HIS A 104 -16.33 -0.92 0.44
N VAL A 105 -16.09 -2.23 0.33
CA VAL A 105 -16.94 -3.23 0.99
C VAL A 105 -16.87 -3.08 2.52
N MET A 106 -15.67 -2.91 3.09
CA MET A 106 -15.45 -2.81 4.54
C MET A 106 -15.96 -1.51 5.18
N LYS A 107 -16.23 -0.46 4.40
CA LYS A 107 -16.89 0.77 4.88
C LYS A 107 -18.36 0.55 5.21
N ASN A 108 -18.99 -0.42 4.57
CA ASN A 108 -20.38 -0.77 4.83
C ASN A 108 -20.43 -1.74 6.03
N ASN A 109 -21.26 -1.44 7.04
CA ASN A 109 -21.47 -2.35 8.18
C ASN A 109 -22.43 -3.48 7.76
N VAL A 110 -22.00 -4.35 6.85
CA VAL A 110 -22.81 -5.44 6.28
C VAL A 110 -22.44 -6.78 6.90
N SER A 111 -23.39 -7.72 6.92
CA SER A 111 -23.13 -9.07 7.40
C SER A 111 -22.07 -9.81 6.56
N PRO A 112 -21.27 -10.70 7.17
CA PRO A 112 -20.32 -11.55 6.46
C PRO A 112 -20.94 -12.36 5.31
N ASP A 113 -22.18 -12.82 5.48
CA ASP A 113 -22.91 -13.56 4.44
C ASP A 113 -23.18 -12.69 3.21
N ASN A 114 -23.56 -11.43 3.40
CA ASN A 114 -23.77 -10.51 2.28
C ASN A 114 -22.46 -10.13 1.59
N ILE A 115 -21.35 -10.01 2.34
CA ILE A 115 -20.02 -9.83 1.76
C ILE A 115 -19.64 -11.07 0.92
N LYS A 116 -19.87 -12.28 1.43
CA LYS A 116 -19.65 -13.52 0.67
C LYS A 116 -20.50 -13.55 -0.61
N ASN A 117 -21.80 -13.24 -0.51
CA ASN A 117 -22.71 -13.21 -1.65
C ASN A 117 -22.31 -12.16 -2.69
N PHE A 118 -21.82 -11.00 -2.26
CA PHE A 118 -21.26 -9.96 -3.12
C PHE A 118 -20.11 -10.50 -3.97
N TYR A 119 -19.10 -11.13 -3.35
CA TYR A 119 -17.97 -11.69 -4.10
C TYR A 119 -18.37 -12.85 -5.00
N GLN A 120 -19.32 -13.71 -4.59
CA GLN A 120 -19.87 -14.76 -5.45
C GLN A 120 -20.63 -14.21 -6.67
N ALA A 121 -21.30 -13.07 -6.52
CA ALA A 121 -21.96 -12.38 -7.63
C ALA A 121 -20.92 -11.89 -8.64
N LEU A 122 -19.90 -11.17 -8.17
CA LEU A 122 -18.81 -10.67 -9.04
C LEU A 122 -18.05 -11.81 -9.71
N GLU A 123 -17.76 -12.91 -9.02
CA GLU A 123 -17.12 -14.08 -9.61
C GLU A 123 -17.96 -14.68 -10.75
N SER A 124 -19.28 -14.76 -10.55
CA SER A 124 -20.22 -15.27 -11.56
C SER A 124 -20.30 -14.35 -12.78
N ILE A 125 -20.14 -13.04 -12.58
CA ILE A 125 -20.06 -12.04 -13.66
C ILE A 125 -18.74 -12.20 -14.41
N SER A 126 -17.61 -12.22 -13.69
CA SER A 126 -16.27 -12.36 -14.27
C SER A 126 -16.11 -13.64 -15.08
N LYS A 127 -16.70 -14.77 -14.67
CA LYS A 127 -16.63 -16.04 -15.42
C LYS A 127 -17.23 -15.98 -16.83
N ARG A 128 -18.09 -15.00 -17.11
CA ARG A 128 -18.64 -14.77 -18.46
C ARG A 128 -17.57 -14.23 -19.43
N ASP A 129 -16.51 -13.63 -18.90
CA ASP A 129 -15.31 -13.21 -19.63
C ASP A 129 -14.09 -13.99 -19.11
N LYS A 130 -13.77 -15.09 -19.81
CA LYS A 130 -12.71 -16.03 -19.38
C LYS A 130 -11.36 -15.35 -19.18
N SER A 131 -11.05 -14.29 -19.95
CA SER A 131 -9.77 -13.58 -19.88
C SER A 131 -9.62 -12.81 -18.56
N LYS A 132 -10.65 -12.05 -18.17
CA LYS A 132 -10.68 -11.27 -16.92
C LYS A 132 -10.67 -12.19 -15.70
N SER A 133 -11.38 -13.32 -15.77
CA SER A 133 -11.51 -14.26 -14.65
C SER A 133 -10.23 -15.06 -14.35
N SER A 134 -9.39 -15.37 -15.34
CA SER A 134 -8.14 -16.10 -15.13
C SER A 134 -7.02 -15.20 -14.62
N ASP A 135 -6.97 -13.97 -15.16
CA ASP A 135 -5.81 -13.10 -14.96
C ASP A 135 -5.95 -12.28 -13.67
N CYS A 136 -7.16 -11.83 -13.35
CA CYS A 136 -7.42 -11.03 -12.16
C CYS A 136 -8.66 -11.52 -11.39
N PRO A 137 -8.52 -12.61 -10.60
CA PRO A 137 -9.65 -13.15 -9.86
C PRO A 137 -10.10 -12.18 -8.75
N ILE A 138 -11.38 -11.77 -8.81
CA ILE A 138 -11.99 -10.91 -7.80
C ILE A 138 -12.39 -11.78 -6.59
N VAL A 139 -11.55 -11.74 -5.55
CA VAL A 139 -11.72 -12.59 -4.37
C VAL A 139 -11.93 -11.79 -3.10
N ASN A 140 -12.68 -12.37 -2.17
CA ASN A 140 -12.83 -11.90 -0.80
C ASN A 140 -11.51 -12.13 -0.04
N PHE A 141 -10.99 -11.12 0.65
CA PHE A 141 -9.84 -11.34 1.52
C PHE A 141 -10.17 -12.13 2.78
N ASN A 142 -11.44 -12.31 3.14
CA ASN A 142 -11.89 -13.02 4.34
C ASN A 142 -11.26 -12.46 5.63
N VAL A 143 -11.18 -11.13 5.73
CA VAL A 143 -10.62 -10.41 6.88
C VAL A 143 -11.76 -9.59 7.50
N ASN A 144 -11.83 -9.54 8.84
CA ASN A 144 -12.83 -8.69 9.48
C ASN A 144 -12.44 -7.20 9.39
N LYS A 145 -13.34 -6.29 9.76
CA LYS A 145 -13.13 -4.85 9.60
C LYS A 145 -11.90 -4.34 10.36
N ASP A 146 -11.71 -4.77 11.61
CA ASP A 146 -10.64 -4.28 12.48
C ASP A 146 -9.26 -4.78 12.00
N GLU A 147 -9.18 -6.05 11.62
CA GLU A 147 -7.99 -6.62 10.99
C GLU A 147 -7.68 -5.95 9.65
N PHE A 148 -8.71 -5.60 8.87
CA PHE A 148 -8.55 -4.96 7.58
C PHE A 148 -7.99 -3.54 7.69
N ILE A 149 -8.34 -2.78 8.73
CA ILE A 149 -7.76 -1.44 8.96
C ILE A 149 -6.24 -1.53 9.08
N ASN A 150 -5.73 -2.45 9.90
CA ASN A 150 -4.28 -2.67 10.02
C ASN A 150 -3.67 -3.13 8.70
N PHE A 151 -4.32 -4.09 8.03
CA PHE A 151 -3.86 -4.58 6.73
C PHE A 151 -3.78 -3.45 5.69
N LYS A 152 -4.77 -2.57 5.66
CA LYS A 152 -4.83 -1.38 4.79
C LYS A 152 -3.68 -0.43 5.04
N TYR A 153 -3.40 -0.08 6.29
CA TYR A 153 -2.28 0.82 6.58
C TYR A 153 -0.94 0.22 6.15
N LEU A 154 -0.72 -1.08 6.38
CA LEU A 154 0.49 -1.78 5.93
C LEU A 154 0.61 -1.82 4.41
N TYR A 155 -0.47 -2.21 3.74
CA TYR A 155 -0.55 -2.25 2.28
C TYR A 155 -0.27 -0.87 1.68
N GLU A 156 -1.05 0.15 2.06
CA GLU A 156 -0.89 1.51 1.52
C GLU A 156 0.50 2.07 1.78
N PHE A 157 1.08 1.82 2.97
CA PHE A 157 2.45 2.24 3.25
C PHE A 157 3.47 1.57 2.34
N LEU A 158 3.39 0.26 2.11
CA LEU A 158 4.34 -0.45 1.25
C LEU A 158 4.35 0.16 -0.16
N PHE A 159 3.17 0.45 -0.73
CA PHE A 159 3.03 1.09 -2.03
C PHE A 159 3.56 2.52 -2.04
N ASN A 160 3.13 3.33 -1.08
CA ASN A 160 3.59 4.72 -0.98
C ASN A 160 5.11 4.76 -0.77
N TYR A 161 5.68 3.84 0.01
CA TYR A 161 7.12 3.73 0.21
C TYR A 161 7.88 3.49 -1.10
N MET A 162 7.36 2.63 -1.98
CA MET A 162 7.98 2.38 -3.30
C MET A 162 8.04 3.65 -4.15
N ASP A 163 7.02 4.51 -4.08
CA ASP A 163 7.02 5.80 -4.77
C ASP A 163 7.98 6.83 -4.14
N ILE A 164 8.08 6.85 -2.82
CA ILE A 164 8.81 7.90 -2.10
C ILE A 164 10.27 7.57 -1.83
N ARG A 165 10.70 6.30 -1.86
CA ARG A 165 12.09 5.90 -1.54
C ARG A 165 13.14 6.61 -2.41
N HIS A 166 12.78 6.90 -3.66
CA HIS A 166 13.59 7.69 -4.58
C HIS A 166 13.45 9.19 -4.31
N LYS A 167 12.23 9.66 -4.02
CA LYS A 167 11.94 11.07 -3.69
C LYS A 167 12.64 11.56 -2.43
N ILE A 168 12.81 10.72 -1.41
CA ILE A 168 13.60 11.06 -0.22
C ILE A 168 15.11 11.10 -0.51
N SER A 169 15.54 10.44 -1.59
CA SER A 169 16.94 10.43 -2.03
C SER A 169 17.31 11.63 -2.89
N GLU A 170 16.32 12.35 -3.43
CA GLU A 170 16.49 13.56 -4.23
C GLU A 170 16.86 14.77 -3.36
N GLU A 171 18.09 15.29 -3.52
CA GLU A 171 18.63 16.37 -2.69
C GLU A 171 17.78 17.65 -2.66
N ARG A 172 16.95 17.88 -3.67
CA ARG A 172 16.17 19.11 -3.85
C ARG A 172 14.67 18.89 -3.81
N ASN A 173 14.21 17.70 -3.45
CA ASN A 173 12.77 17.48 -3.32
C ASN A 173 12.24 18.25 -2.11
N PRO A 174 11.35 19.25 -2.30
CA PRO A 174 10.87 20.08 -1.19
C PRO A 174 10.06 19.27 -0.17
N ASN A 175 9.56 18.10 -0.56
CA ASN A 175 8.72 17.24 0.27
C ASN A 175 9.51 16.16 1.02
N THR A 176 10.85 16.08 0.88
CA THR A 176 11.69 15.06 1.54
C THR A 176 11.42 14.99 3.04
N GLN A 177 11.34 16.13 3.73
CA GLN A 177 11.08 16.16 5.17
C GLN A 177 9.70 15.58 5.53
N LEU A 178 8.67 15.88 4.74
CA LEU A 178 7.32 15.35 4.96
C LEU A 178 7.25 13.85 4.68
N TYR A 179 7.88 13.36 3.61
CA TYR A 179 7.98 11.93 3.33
C TYR A 179 8.72 11.17 4.45
N CYS A 180 9.82 11.73 4.93
CA CYS A 180 10.55 11.17 6.07
C CYS A 180 9.69 11.15 7.34
N LYS A 181 8.91 12.20 7.58
CA LYS A 181 7.95 12.25 8.68
C LYS A 181 6.86 11.18 8.57
N TYR A 182 6.34 10.95 7.37
CA TYR A 182 5.41 9.86 7.09
C TYR A 182 5.99 8.49 7.44
N ILE A 183 7.23 8.21 7.00
CA ILE A 183 7.93 6.95 7.33
C ILE A 183 8.13 6.80 8.85
N LYS A 184 8.57 7.87 9.52
CA LYS A 184 8.79 7.89 10.98
C LYS A 184 7.53 7.55 11.76
N ILE A 185 6.38 8.17 11.42
CA ILE A 185 5.10 7.91 12.09
C ILE A 185 4.60 6.50 11.77
N PHE A 186 4.76 6.03 10.53
CA PHE A 186 4.40 4.67 10.20
C PHE A 186 5.21 3.63 10.97
N PHE A 187 6.52 3.85 11.18
CA PHE A 187 7.33 2.95 12.00
C PHE A 187 6.86 2.90 13.46
N GLN A 188 6.31 4.00 13.99
CA GLN A 188 5.65 3.97 15.31
C GLN A 188 4.38 3.11 15.27
N PHE A 189 3.55 3.26 14.24
CA PHE A 189 2.36 2.42 14.05
C PHE A 189 2.72 0.93 13.91
N TYR A 190 3.70 0.57 13.09
CA TYR A 190 4.21 -0.79 12.95
C TYR A 190 4.54 -1.40 14.33
N ASN A 191 5.28 -0.65 15.16
CA ASN A 191 5.66 -1.10 16.50
C ASN A 191 4.48 -1.20 17.49
N LYS A 192 3.36 -0.49 17.24
CA LYS A 192 2.13 -0.64 18.05
C LYS A 192 1.41 -1.97 17.77
N ILE A 193 1.48 -2.49 16.54
CA ILE A 193 0.68 -3.65 16.12
C ILE A 193 1.47 -4.96 15.94
N LYS A 194 2.79 -4.90 15.82
CA LYS A 194 3.61 -6.10 15.50
C LYS A 194 3.51 -7.22 16.54
N ASP A 195 3.35 -6.86 17.82
CA ASP A 195 3.31 -7.84 18.92
C ASP A 195 1.93 -8.53 19.03
N SER A 196 0.93 -8.05 18.29
CA SER A 196 -0.39 -8.66 18.21
C SER A 196 -0.44 -9.87 17.27
N CYS A 197 0.67 -10.21 16.61
CA CYS A 197 0.76 -11.32 15.68
C CYS A 197 1.30 -12.59 16.37
N PRO A 198 0.48 -13.65 16.49
CA PRO A 198 0.96 -14.94 16.99
C PRO A 198 2.05 -15.53 16.07
N PRO A 199 2.96 -16.37 16.61
CA PRO A 199 3.88 -17.14 15.77
C PRO A 199 3.11 -17.98 14.74
N ARG A 200 3.56 -17.98 13.47
CA ARG A 200 2.91 -18.71 12.36
C ARG A 200 1.46 -18.29 12.11
N SER A 201 1.12 -17.04 12.41
CA SER A 201 -0.19 -16.48 12.16
C SER A 201 -0.56 -16.55 10.68
N THR A 202 -1.75 -17.05 10.38
CA THR A 202 -2.36 -16.98 9.05
C THR A 202 -3.13 -15.68 8.83
N ILE A 203 -3.09 -14.75 9.79
CA ILE A 203 -3.77 -13.46 9.70
C ILE A 203 -3.06 -12.60 8.67
N LYS A 204 -3.80 -12.07 7.70
CA LYS A 204 -3.24 -11.38 6.53
C LYS A 204 -2.36 -10.19 6.86
N TYR A 205 -2.73 -9.38 7.85
CA TYR A 205 -1.92 -8.23 8.23
C TYR A 205 -0.59 -8.67 8.89
N CYS A 206 -0.53 -9.84 9.53
CA CYS A 206 0.72 -10.39 10.05
C CYS A 206 1.66 -10.81 8.92
N THR A 207 1.14 -11.40 7.85
CA THR A 207 1.93 -11.67 6.64
C THR A 207 2.49 -10.37 6.04
N ALA A 208 1.66 -9.32 5.94
CA ALA A 208 2.11 -8.02 5.44
C ALA A 208 3.18 -7.35 6.35
N LEU A 209 3.11 -7.57 7.67
CA LEU A 209 4.15 -7.14 8.62
C LEU A 209 5.48 -7.87 8.36
N GLU A 210 5.45 -9.18 8.15
CA GLU A 210 6.64 -9.98 7.84
C GLU A 210 7.30 -9.54 6.53
N GLU A 211 6.51 -9.23 5.51
CA GLU A 211 7.01 -8.68 4.24
C GLU A 211 7.68 -7.32 4.41
N LEU A 212 7.06 -6.42 5.16
CA LEU A 212 7.66 -5.13 5.51
C LEU A 212 8.97 -5.31 6.25
N ARG A 213 9.00 -6.21 7.25
CA ARG A 213 10.23 -6.56 7.97
C ARG A 213 11.31 -7.06 7.02
N ASN A 214 10.99 -8.00 6.13
CA ASN A 214 11.95 -8.51 5.16
C ASN A 214 12.49 -7.41 4.25
N LYS A 215 11.62 -6.53 3.76
CA LYS A 215 12.03 -5.42 2.89
C LYS A 215 12.92 -4.40 3.61
N PHE A 216 12.58 -4.03 4.83
CA PHE A 216 13.33 -3.00 5.56
C PHE A 216 14.61 -3.54 6.21
N ILE A 217 14.53 -4.71 6.83
CA ILE A 217 15.65 -5.30 7.58
C ILE A 217 16.49 -6.18 6.66
N THR A 218 15.92 -7.23 6.08
CA THR A 218 16.67 -8.23 5.29
C THR A 218 17.23 -7.62 4.00
N HIS A 219 16.46 -6.77 3.31
CA HIS A 219 16.91 -6.09 2.08
C HIS A 219 17.53 -4.71 2.33
N GLY A 220 17.65 -4.28 3.60
CA GLY A 220 18.42 -3.09 3.96
C GLY A 220 17.81 -1.74 3.56
N GLU A 221 16.54 -1.67 3.13
CA GLU A 221 15.87 -0.40 2.80
C GLU A 221 15.86 0.57 3.99
N ILE A 222 15.94 0.05 5.22
CA ILE A 222 16.01 0.86 6.43
C ILE A 222 17.26 1.75 6.50
N THR A 223 18.38 1.30 5.94
CA THR A 223 19.62 2.10 5.88
C THR A 223 19.43 3.33 4.98
N ASN A 224 18.66 3.19 3.90
CA ASN A 224 18.32 4.32 3.04
C ASN A 224 17.51 5.37 3.82
N VAL A 225 16.51 4.93 4.59
CA VAL A 225 15.73 5.82 5.47
C VAL A 225 16.64 6.56 6.45
N TYR A 226 17.52 5.87 7.17
CA TYR A 226 18.41 6.51 8.16
C TYR A 226 19.30 7.58 7.55
N ASN A 227 19.89 7.29 6.39
CA ASN A 227 20.84 8.19 5.74
C ASN A 227 20.14 9.40 5.12
N LYS A 228 19.06 9.17 4.37
CA LYS A 228 18.38 10.23 3.61
C LYS A 228 17.51 11.11 4.50
N CYS A 229 16.82 10.51 5.47
CA CYS A 229 16.00 11.25 6.42
C CYS A 229 16.80 11.81 7.61
N LYS A 230 18.10 11.50 7.71
CA LYS A 230 18.96 11.89 8.84
C LYS A 230 18.38 11.43 10.17
N TYR A 231 17.93 10.17 10.20
CA TYR A 231 17.35 9.54 11.39
C TYR A 231 18.32 8.57 12.04
N GLU A 232 18.16 8.40 13.35
CA GLU A 232 18.77 7.33 14.13
C GLU A 232 17.69 6.48 14.82
N LYS A 233 18.05 5.23 15.11
CA LYS A 233 17.18 4.30 15.82
C LYS A 233 16.96 4.78 17.26
N THR A 234 15.74 4.65 17.75
CA THR A 234 15.35 4.99 19.13
C THR A 234 14.33 4.00 19.65
N PRO A 235 14.22 3.81 20.97
CA PRO A 235 13.11 3.09 21.56
C PRO A 235 11.76 3.73 21.18
N CYS A 236 10.73 2.91 21.03
CA CYS A 236 9.36 3.39 20.79
C CYS A 236 8.66 3.89 22.05
N LYS A 237 9.14 3.44 23.23
CA LYS A 237 8.70 3.88 24.55
C LYS A 237 9.93 4.26 25.36
N GLU A 238 9.82 5.30 26.18
CA GLU A 238 10.92 5.66 27.08
C GLU A 238 11.23 4.52 28.05
N GLY A 239 12.52 4.29 28.30
CA GLY A 239 12.99 3.23 29.20
C GLY A 239 12.96 1.81 28.63
N THR A 240 12.62 1.62 27.35
CA THR A 240 12.73 0.30 26.68
C THR A 240 13.96 0.21 25.79
N ASP A 241 14.39 -1.00 25.46
CA ASP A 241 15.48 -1.22 24.51
C ASP A 241 15.08 -0.84 23.08
N VAL A 242 16.09 -0.54 22.26
CA VAL A 242 15.90 -0.34 20.82
C VAL A 242 15.60 -1.69 20.18
N SER A 243 14.49 -1.76 19.45
CA SER A 243 14.08 -2.96 18.72
C SER A 243 15.16 -3.44 17.74
N ASN A 244 15.41 -4.75 17.72
CA ASN A 244 16.22 -5.43 16.71
C ASN A 244 15.45 -5.67 15.38
N ASP A 245 14.14 -5.47 15.42
CA ASP A 245 13.27 -5.33 14.24
C ASP A 245 13.21 -3.86 13.79
N ILE A 246 12.30 -3.46 12.89
CA ILE A 246 12.06 -2.05 12.51
C ILE A 246 11.88 -1.19 13.78
N PRO A 247 12.81 -0.28 14.11
CA PRO A 247 12.75 0.53 15.32
C PRO A 247 11.98 1.83 15.07
N CYS A 248 11.59 2.50 16.14
CA CYS A 248 11.18 3.90 16.05
C CYS A 248 12.38 4.79 15.69
N LEU A 249 12.09 5.98 15.15
CA LEU A 249 13.09 6.90 14.62
C LEU A 249 13.08 8.21 15.39
N LYS A 250 14.26 8.79 15.61
CA LYS A 250 14.43 10.19 16.02
C LYS A 250 15.38 10.91 15.09
N ASP A 251 15.28 12.22 15.09
CA ASP A 251 16.14 13.07 14.27
C ASP A 251 17.55 12.93 14.81
N LYS A 252 18.54 12.68 13.93
CA LYS A 252 19.94 12.79 14.32
C LYS A 252 20.13 14.22 14.77
N GLY A 253 20.43 14.42 16.06
CA GLY A 253 20.73 15.74 16.58
C GLY A 253 21.76 16.37 15.68
N ASN A 254 21.43 17.51 15.07
CA ASN A 254 22.47 18.36 14.51
C ASN A 254 23.38 18.66 15.70
N GLY A 255 24.64 18.25 15.65
CA GLY A 255 25.68 18.67 16.58
C GLY A 255 26.00 20.16 16.44
N PHE A 256 24.98 21.02 16.30
CA PHE A 256 25.07 22.41 16.63
C PHE A 256 24.58 22.53 18.07
N THR A 257 25.52 22.38 19.00
CA THR A 257 25.46 23.14 20.24
C THR A 257 25.13 24.58 19.84
N THR A 258 23.96 25.07 20.23
CA THR A 258 23.60 26.48 20.15
C THR A 258 24.53 27.25 21.07
N GLN A 259 25.75 27.53 20.62
CA GLN A 259 26.42 28.74 21.02
C GLN A 259 25.59 29.89 20.45
N LYS A 260 24.86 30.56 21.34
CA LYS A 260 24.24 31.85 21.06
C LYS A 260 25.35 32.79 20.57
N SER A 261 25.41 33.02 19.27
CA SER A 261 26.03 34.20 18.69
C SER A 261 25.09 34.71 17.60
N GLY A 262 24.59 35.93 17.80
CA GLY A 262 23.57 36.51 16.93
C GLY A 262 24.18 36.96 15.60
N GLU A 263 23.63 36.50 14.49
CA GLU A 263 23.87 37.09 13.17
C GLU A 263 22.60 37.12 12.30
N ASP A 264 22.53 38.16 11.47
CA ASP A 264 21.39 38.79 10.81
C ASP A 264 20.65 37.92 9.75
N PRO A 265 19.30 37.85 9.76
CA PRO A 265 18.48 37.09 8.81
C PRO A 265 18.62 37.42 7.32
N ARG A 266 19.26 38.53 6.94
CA ARG A 266 19.32 39.00 5.54
C ARG A 266 20.30 38.25 4.64
N SER A 267 21.20 37.44 5.20
CA SER A 267 22.21 36.65 4.45
C SER A 267 21.62 35.44 3.70
N LEU A 268 20.62 34.76 4.29
CA LEU A 268 20.06 33.50 3.78
C LEU A 268 19.24 33.64 2.48
N LEU A 269 18.67 34.82 2.23
CA LEU A 269 17.80 35.06 1.06
C LEU A 269 18.57 35.16 -0.26
N ARG A 270 19.84 35.60 -0.24
CA ARG A 270 20.64 35.80 -1.47
C ARG A 270 21.13 34.50 -2.10
N SER A 271 21.33 33.45 -1.29
CA SER A 271 21.78 32.13 -1.74
C SER A 271 20.70 31.35 -2.53
N ARG A 272 19.41 31.57 -2.23
CA ARG A 272 18.29 30.83 -2.82
C ARG A 272 18.02 31.17 -4.29
N MET A 273 18.42 32.35 -4.77
CA MET A 273 18.09 32.79 -6.14
C MET A 273 19.02 32.20 -7.23
N ASN A 274 20.24 31.77 -6.90
CA ASN A 274 21.22 31.37 -7.90
C ASN A 274 21.23 29.88 -8.29
N LYS A 275 20.44 29.00 -7.61
CA LYS A 275 20.44 27.55 -7.89
C LYS A 275 19.31 27.04 -8.80
N ARG A 276 18.46 27.94 -9.34
CA ARG A 276 17.32 27.60 -10.21
C ARG A 276 17.67 27.39 -11.70
N LYS A 277 18.94 27.43 -12.09
CA LYS A 277 19.38 27.06 -13.45
C LYS A 277 20.20 25.78 -13.40
N ASN A 278 19.60 24.65 -13.77
CA ASN A 278 20.16 23.58 -14.63
C ASN A 278 19.49 22.20 -14.37
N MET A 279 18.54 21.91 -15.27
CA MET A 279 18.23 20.70 -16.06
C MET A 279 18.14 19.28 -15.46
N LEU A 280 16.90 18.75 -15.56
CA LEU A 280 16.35 17.61 -16.33
C LEU A 280 17.11 16.26 -16.54
N GLU A 281 16.30 15.20 -16.35
CA GLU A 281 16.14 13.91 -17.07
C GLU A 281 17.19 12.77 -16.96
N HIS A 282 16.80 11.59 -16.42
CA HIS A 282 16.18 10.47 -17.16
C HIS A 282 15.80 9.28 -16.23
N VAL A 283 14.86 8.46 -16.73
CA VAL A 283 14.12 7.34 -16.13
C VAL A 283 14.87 6.02 -16.24
N TYR A 284 14.74 5.13 -15.24
CA TYR A 284 14.87 3.67 -15.42
C TYR A 284 13.95 2.89 -14.46
N GLU A 285 13.20 1.95 -15.04
CA GLU A 285 12.42 0.89 -14.38
C GLU A 285 13.30 -0.32 -14.11
N ASN A 286 13.02 -1.07 -13.01
CA ASN A 286 13.19 -2.53 -12.94
C ASN A 286 12.56 -3.14 -11.66
N ASN A 287 11.61 -4.05 -11.94
CA ASN A 287 11.09 -5.26 -11.27
C ASN A 287 11.49 -5.62 -9.83
N TYR A 288 10.48 -5.91 -8.98
CA TYR A 288 10.55 -6.91 -7.88
C TYR A 288 9.14 -7.42 -7.51
N ASP A 289 8.92 -8.73 -7.66
CA ASP A 289 7.65 -9.44 -7.38
C ASP A 289 7.88 -10.65 -6.48
N HIS A 290 7.11 -10.77 -5.38
CA HIS A 290 6.89 -12.02 -4.65
C HIS A 290 5.65 -11.95 -3.75
N LEU A 291 4.43 -11.70 -4.28
CA LEU A 291 3.18 -11.79 -3.47
C LEU A 291 1.92 -12.31 -4.18
N GLY A 292 2.05 -12.96 -5.33
CA GLY A 292 0.92 -13.59 -6.00
C GLY A 292 0.92 -15.10 -5.83
N ASN A 293 0.62 -15.64 -4.63
CA ASN A 293 0.10 -17.01 -4.43
C ASN A 293 -0.14 -17.34 -2.94
N ILE A 294 -1.26 -16.89 -2.38
CA ILE A 294 -1.84 -17.54 -1.19
C ILE A 294 -3.32 -17.78 -1.48
N SER A 295 -3.61 -18.90 -2.16
CA SER A 295 -4.92 -19.55 -2.15
C SER A 295 -4.83 -20.90 -2.85
N LYS A 296 -4.24 -21.91 -2.19
CA LYS A 296 -4.60 -23.33 -2.36
C LYS A 296 -4.22 -24.09 -1.08
N ASP A 297 -5.21 -24.36 -0.23
CA ASP A 297 -5.16 -25.52 0.64
C ASP A 297 -5.58 -26.74 -0.19
N GLU A 298 -4.72 -27.75 -0.29
CA GLU A 298 -5.07 -29.18 -0.30
C GLU A 298 -3.79 -30.07 -0.27
N VAL A 299 -3.53 -30.65 0.91
CA VAL A 299 -3.05 -32.02 1.24
C VAL A 299 -1.62 -32.45 0.78
N PRO A 300 -0.82 -33.12 1.66
CA PRO A 300 0.61 -33.32 1.45
C PRO A 300 0.92 -34.60 0.69
N ASN A 301 1.89 -34.57 -0.22
CA ASN A 301 2.72 -35.74 -0.47
C ASN A 301 4.11 -35.40 -1.00
N SER A 302 5.04 -36.24 -0.58
CA SER A 302 6.48 -36.30 -0.84
C SER A 302 6.90 -36.06 -2.29
N ASP A 303 7.92 -35.24 -2.53
CA ASP A 303 9.28 -35.74 -2.73
C ASP A 303 10.28 -34.60 -2.99
N SER A 304 11.46 -34.74 -2.40
CA SER A 304 12.60 -33.87 -2.59
C SER A 304 13.21 -34.04 -3.98
N ARG A 305 13.56 -32.94 -4.65
CA ARG A 305 14.86 -32.66 -5.29
C ARG A 305 14.78 -31.36 -6.09
N ASP A 306 15.94 -30.71 -6.24
CA ASP A 306 16.24 -29.62 -7.16
C ASP A 306 16.05 -28.17 -6.66
N TYR A 307 16.94 -27.76 -5.75
CA TYR A 307 17.51 -26.41 -5.80
C TYR A 307 19.03 -26.52 -5.83
N ASN A 308 19.62 -26.32 -7.00
CA ASN A 308 21.05 -26.04 -7.19
C ASN A 308 21.25 -25.39 -8.56
N VAL A 309 21.38 -24.06 -8.62
CA VAL A 309 22.32 -23.40 -9.55
C VAL A 309 22.90 -22.18 -8.83
N LEU A 310 24.08 -22.40 -8.26
CA LEU A 310 25.02 -21.38 -7.84
C LEU A 310 25.77 -20.83 -9.06
N TYR A 311 26.09 -19.53 -8.98
CA TYR A 311 27.32 -18.87 -9.43
C TYR A 311 28.41 -19.77 -10.04
N GLN A 312 28.79 -19.45 -11.29
CA GLN A 312 30.13 -19.55 -11.92
C GLN A 312 29.93 -19.18 -13.40
N SER A 313 30.78 -18.45 -14.13
CA SER A 313 32.08 -17.84 -13.89
C SER A 313 32.43 -17.06 -15.15
N ASP A 314 32.87 -15.80 -15.01
CA ASP A 314 33.63 -15.12 -16.06
C ASP A 314 35.00 -15.78 -16.20
N LYS A 315 35.34 -16.24 -17.41
CA LYS A 315 36.71 -16.33 -17.90
C LYS A 315 36.75 -16.45 -19.43
N ASN A 316 37.66 -15.66 -20.00
CA ASN A 316 38.27 -15.69 -21.33
C ASN A 316 37.58 -14.83 -22.41
N ILE A 317 38.13 -13.62 -22.66
CA ILE A 317 39.19 -13.42 -23.67
C ILE A 317 40.31 -12.59 -23.04
#